data_AF-W9T5S2-F1
#
_entry.id   AF-W9T5S2-F1
#
_cell.length_a   1.000
_cell.length_b   1.000
_cell.length_c   1.000
_cell.angle_alpha   90.00
_cell.angle_beta   90.00
_cell.angle_gamma   90.00
#
_symmetry.space_group_name_H-M   'P 1'
#
loop_
_entity.id
_entity.type
_entity.pdbx_description
1 polymer ?
#
loop_
_entity_poly.entity_id
_entity_poly.type
_entity_poly.pdbx_seq_one_letter_code
_entity_poly.pdbx_strand_id
1 'polypeptide(L)'
;MPEPKKPEPVAAPEVSAQQQKPVEPPPRFALQLLRAGNVLLLVELPTGESFQSRDPAYILLKDLLRAARLPDKPQQVGDGEPIRWPLLYKGSLDQGAEAARDYVQGVVAAELEGMGCDCIWLVGRPALRFAAEADESACYRELAIEGLGRALAIPGLERLMEQPASKAELWRALRRSMPRWNIGS
;
A
#
# COMPACT_ATOMS: atom_id res chain seq x y z
N MET A 1 -62.09 -13.99 29.00
CA MET A 1 -62.33 -14.08 27.54
C MET A 1 -62.94 -12.76 27.08
N PRO A 2 -62.55 -12.22 25.91
CA PRO A 2 -61.66 -11.06 25.79
C PRO A 2 -62.28 -9.85 25.07
N GLU A 3 -61.69 -8.66 25.29
CA GLU A 3 -61.92 -7.45 24.49
C GLU A 3 -61.18 -7.54 23.14
N PRO A 4 -61.82 -7.24 21.99
CA PRO A 4 -61.17 -7.28 20.69
C PRO A 4 -60.40 -5.98 20.40
N LYS A 5 -59.11 -6.16 20.13
CA LYS A 5 -58.16 -5.13 19.72
C LYS A 5 -58.31 -4.81 18.22
N LYS A 6 -58.18 -3.51 17.96
CA LYS A 6 -58.15 -2.73 16.71
C LYS A 6 -57.37 -3.37 15.53
N PRO A 7 -57.82 -3.14 14.26
CA PRO A 7 -57.20 -3.69 13.05
C PRO A 7 -55.94 -2.95 12.57
N GLU A 8 -54.96 -3.71 12.09
CA GLU A 8 -53.95 -3.35 11.05
C GLU A 8 -54.63 -3.22 9.67
N PRO A 9 -54.01 -2.73 8.56
CA PRO A 9 -52.57 -2.68 8.25
C PRO A 9 -52.09 -1.43 7.45
N VAL A 10 -50.79 -1.15 7.41
CA VAL A 10 -50.11 -0.75 6.16
C VAL A 10 -48.66 -1.24 6.22
N ALA A 11 -48.39 -2.31 5.48
CA ALA A 11 -47.05 -2.81 5.23
C ALA A 11 -46.29 -1.82 4.34
N ALA A 12 -45.19 -1.27 4.87
CA ALA A 12 -44.18 -0.59 4.08
C ALA A 12 -43.27 -1.66 3.44
N PRO A 13 -42.88 -1.52 2.17
CA PRO A 13 -42.14 -2.55 1.45
C PRO A 13 -40.72 -2.67 2.01
N GLU A 14 -40.35 -3.92 2.31
CA GLU A 14 -39.00 -4.35 2.66
C GLU A 14 -38.01 -3.91 1.56
N VAL A 15 -37.28 -2.83 1.85
CA VAL A 15 -36.06 -2.50 1.12
C VAL A 15 -35.08 -3.61 1.42
N SER A 16 -34.68 -4.33 0.37
CA SER A 16 -33.65 -5.35 0.38
C SER A 16 -32.50 -4.92 1.30
N ALA A 17 -32.31 -5.69 2.37
CA ALA A 17 -31.10 -5.68 3.16
C ALA A 17 -29.94 -6.10 2.26
N GLN A 18 -29.41 -5.16 1.48
CA GLN A 18 -28.05 -5.21 1.01
C GLN A 18 -27.21 -5.38 2.27
N GLN A 19 -26.58 -6.56 2.39
CA GLN A 19 -25.58 -6.86 3.39
C GLN A 19 -24.68 -5.65 3.57
N GLN A 20 -24.92 -4.91 4.65
CA GLN A 20 -23.97 -3.94 5.16
C GLN A 20 -22.77 -4.76 5.62
N LYS A 21 -21.86 -5.05 4.68
CA LYS A 21 -20.49 -5.43 5.01
C LYS A 21 -20.04 -4.42 6.06
N PRO A 22 -19.57 -4.87 7.24
CA PRO A 22 -19.16 -3.95 8.29
C PRO A 22 -18.19 -2.95 7.68
N VAL A 23 -18.61 -1.67 7.65
CA VAL A 23 -17.79 -0.57 7.15
C VAL A 23 -16.66 -0.44 8.17
N GLU A 24 -15.57 -1.18 7.92
CA GLU A 24 -14.30 -0.94 8.58
C GLU A 24 -14.02 0.57 8.47
N PRO A 25 -13.60 1.22 9.56
CA PRO A 25 -13.35 2.66 9.55
C PRO A 25 -12.46 3.01 8.35
N PRO A 26 -12.77 4.08 7.59
CA PRO A 26 -12.08 4.39 6.35
C PRO A 26 -10.59 4.49 6.64
N PRO A 27 -9.75 3.62 6.04
CA PRO A 27 -8.35 3.51 6.40
C PRO A 27 -7.63 4.79 5.99
N ARG A 28 -7.12 5.55 6.96
CA ARG A 28 -6.38 6.77 6.66
C ARG A 28 -4.92 6.43 6.51
N PHE A 29 -4.39 6.63 5.32
CA PHE A 29 -2.98 6.39 5.05
C PHE A 29 -2.51 7.30 3.93
N ALA A 30 -1.19 7.48 3.85
CA ALA A 30 -0.57 8.10 2.70
C ALA A 30 0.52 7.18 2.16
N LEU A 31 0.53 6.98 0.84
CA LEU A 31 1.54 6.19 0.14
C LEU A 31 2.24 7.04 -0.90
N GLN A 32 3.56 7.05 -0.88
CA GLN A 32 4.37 7.66 -1.94
C GLN A 32 4.81 6.57 -2.90
N LEU A 33 4.56 6.76 -4.20
CA LEU A 33 5.21 5.98 -5.23
C LEU A 33 6.53 6.64 -5.64
N LEU A 34 7.56 5.82 -5.69
CA LEU A 34 8.93 6.17 -6.01
C LEU A 34 9.46 5.12 -6.99
N ARG A 35 10.23 5.53 -7.98
CA ARG A 35 10.86 4.64 -8.94
C ARG A 35 12.37 4.72 -8.81
N ALA A 36 13.03 3.59 -8.65
CA ALA A 36 14.48 3.50 -8.67
C ALA A 36 14.92 2.52 -9.75
N GLY A 37 15.26 3.04 -10.94
CA GLY A 37 15.65 2.23 -12.10
C GLY A 37 14.50 1.33 -12.55
N ASN A 38 14.68 0.01 -12.36
CA ASN A 38 13.74 -1.05 -12.75
C ASN A 38 12.87 -1.54 -11.58
N VAL A 39 12.87 -0.82 -10.46
CA VAL A 39 12.08 -1.18 -9.28
C VAL A 39 11.15 -0.03 -8.93
N LEU A 40 9.88 -0.36 -8.72
CA LEU A 40 8.88 0.54 -8.16
C LEU A 40 8.87 0.39 -6.64
N LEU A 41 8.71 1.47 -5.90
CA LEU A 41 8.68 1.49 -4.45
C LEU A 41 7.41 2.21 -4.02
N LEU A 42 6.57 1.51 -3.27
CA LEU A 42 5.38 2.04 -2.65
C LEU A 42 5.64 2.18 -1.16
N VAL A 43 5.73 3.41 -0.68
CA VAL A 43 6.20 3.70 0.67
C VAL A 43 5.12 4.39 1.50
N GLU A 44 4.80 3.81 2.65
CA GLU A 44 3.92 4.42 3.65
C GLU A 44 4.54 5.67 4.27
N LEU A 45 3.73 6.74 4.31
CA LEU A 45 4.01 8.01 4.97
C LEU A 45 3.04 8.17 6.15
N PRO A 46 3.49 7.91 7.40
CA PRO A 46 2.62 8.01 8.56
C PRO A 46 2.11 9.44 8.82
N THR A 47 2.88 10.46 8.44
CA THR A 47 2.49 11.88 8.55
C THR A 47 1.72 12.40 7.34
N GLY A 48 1.69 11.66 6.23
CA GLY A 48 1.13 12.13 4.96
C GLY A 48 1.92 13.22 4.26
N GLU A 49 3.09 13.57 4.78
CA GLU A 49 4.02 14.52 4.18
C GLU A 49 5.01 13.79 3.27
N SER A 50 5.29 14.37 2.10
CA SER A 50 6.32 13.84 1.19
C SER A 50 7.68 13.80 1.88
N PHE A 51 8.49 12.79 1.57
CA PHE A 51 9.85 12.68 2.10
C PHE A 51 10.67 13.95 1.89
N GLN A 52 11.17 14.54 2.97
CA GLN A 52 12.15 15.61 2.88
C GLN A 52 13.55 15.00 2.72
N SER A 53 14.45 15.72 2.05
CA SER A 53 15.84 15.25 1.91
C SER A 53 16.57 15.07 3.26
N ARG A 54 16.05 15.66 4.34
CA ARG A 54 16.57 15.55 5.71
C ARG A 54 15.87 14.46 6.54
N ASP A 55 14.83 13.82 6.02
CA ASP A 55 14.13 12.77 6.76
C ASP A 55 15.04 11.56 6.95
N PRO A 56 15.20 11.07 8.20
CA PRO A 56 16.00 9.88 8.46
C PRO A 56 15.43 8.63 7.78
N ALA A 57 14.10 8.56 7.60
CA ALA A 57 13.44 7.52 6.82
C ALA A 57 13.84 7.58 5.33
N TYR A 58 13.94 8.79 4.76
CA TYR A 58 14.39 8.98 3.39
C TYR A 58 15.87 8.66 3.21
N ILE A 59 16.72 9.08 4.16
CA ILE A 59 18.15 8.73 4.16
C ILE A 59 18.31 7.20 4.21
N LEU A 60 17.56 6.52 5.08
CA LEU A 60 17.56 5.06 5.15
C LEU A 60 17.13 4.42 3.83
N LEU A 61 16.06 4.92 3.21
CA LEU A 61 15.61 4.44 1.90
C LEU A 61 16.71 4.60 0.85
N LYS A 62 17.38 5.74 0.80
CA LYS A 62 18.51 5.98 -0.10
C LYS A 62 19.68 5.02 0.15
N ASP A 63 20.03 4.78 1.41
CA ASP A 63 21.07 3.82 1.77
C ASP A 63 20.68 2.40 1.35
N LEU A 64 19.41 2.00 1.52
CA LEU A 64 18.89 0.72 1.04
C LEU A 64 18.96 0.60 -0.48
N LEU A 65 18.56 1.64 -1.23
CA LEU A 65 18.65 1.68 -2.69
C LEU A 65 20.10 1.57 -3.17
N ARG A 66 21.00 2.37 -2.60
CA ARG A 66 22.43 2.34 -2.89
C ARG A 66 23.01 0.95 -2.64
N ALA A 67 22.63 0.34 -1.52
CA ALA A 67 23.08 -0.99 -1.16
C ALA A 67 22.52 -2.04 -2.15
N ALA A 68 21.26 -1.90 -2.57
CA ALA A 68 20.63 -2.71 -3.61
C ALA A 68 21.15 -2.51 -5.04
N ARG A 69 22.21 -1.70 -5.23
CA ARG A 69 22.76 -1.30 -6.54
C ARG A 69 21.75 -0.57 -7.43
N LEU A 70 20.68 -0.03 -6.85
CA LEU A 70 19.72 0.82 -7.53
C LEU A 70 20.17 2.28 -7.47
N PRO A 71 19.69 3.15 -8.38
CA PRO A 71 19.99 4.57 -8.31
C PRO A 71 19.53 5.16 -6.96
N ASP A 72 20.45 5.83 -6.24
CA ASP A 72 20.17 6.40 -4.91
C ASP A 72 19.23 7.62 -4.96
N LYS A 73 18.88 8.07 -6.16
CA LYS A 73 17.87 9.10 -6.41
C LYS A 73 16.60 8.44 -6.94
N PRO A 74 15.69 7.98 -6.05
CA PRO A 74 14.39 7.54 -6.50
C PRO A 74 13.67 8.71 -7.19
N GLN A 75 13.22 8.50 -8.43
CA GLN A 75 12.34 9.43 -9.13
C GLN A 75 10.95 9.31 -8.51
N GLN A 76 10.38 10.41 -8.07
CA GLN A 76 8.98 10.41 -7.68
C GLN A 76 8.13 10.16 -8.92
N VAL A 77 7.11 9.31 -8.76
CA VAL A 77 6.25 8.87 -9.85
C VAL A 77 4.99 9.75 -9.90
N GLY A 78 4.47 10.02 -11.11
CA GLY A 78 3.38 10.96 -11.33
C GLY A 78 3.78 12.42 -11.08
N ASP A 79 2.91 13.19 -10.43
CA ASP A 79 3.17 14.57 -9.97
C ASP A 79 4.07 14.65 -8.73
N GLY A 80 4.53 13.50 -8.22
CA GLY A 80 5.31 13.40 -7.00
C GLY A 80 4.51 13.65 -5.71
N GLU A 81 3.20 13.80 -5.83
CA GLU A 81 2.29 13.87 -4.69
C GLU A 81 2.07 12.48 -4.09
N PRO A 82 2.09 12.37 -2.75
CA PRO A 82 1.73 11.12 -2.09
C PRO A 82 0.24 10.86 -2.25
N ILE A 83 -0.12 9.61 -2.56
CA ILE A 83 -1.50 9.13 -2.56
C ILE A 83 -2.01 9.23 -1.13
N ARG A 84 -2.89 10.18 -0.86
CA ARG A 84 -3.54 10.35 0.44
C ARG A 84 -4.93 9.77 0.39
N TRP A 85 -5.19 8.78 1.23
CA TRP A 85 -6.52 8.24 1.45
C TRP A 85 -7.05 8.69 2.81
N PRO A 86 -8.32 9.13 2.93
CA PRO A 86 -9.35 9.33 1.90
C PRO A 86 -9.01 10.41 0.86
N LEU A 87 -9.30 10.16 -0.42
CA LEU A 87 -9.11 11.11 -1.53
C LEU A 87 -10.01 12.35 -1.40
N LEU A 88 -11.20 12.21 -0.79
CA LEU A 88 -12.19 13.28 -0.64
C LEU A 88 -12.78 13.30 0.77
N TYR A 89 -12.73 14.45 1.44
CA TYR A 89 -13.40 14.66 2.74
C TYR A 89 -14.92 14.83 2.64
N LYS A 90 -15.45 15.09 1.44
CA LYS A 90 -16.88 15.28 1.17
C LYS A 90 -17.25 14.62 -0.16
N GLY A 91 -17.44 13.32 -0.13
CA GLY A 91 -18.02 12.57 -1.25
C GLY A 91 -18.72 11.35 -0.69
N SER A 92 -19.92 11.06 -1.21
CA SER A 92 -20.65 9.80 -0.94
C SER A 92 -20.00 8.62 -1.68
N LEU A 93 -18.68 8.65 -1.84
CA LEU A 93 -17.90 7.59 -2.46
C LEU A 93 -17.46 6.64 -1.35
N ASP A 94 -17.66 5.34 -1.55
CA ASP A 94 -17.17 4.29 -0.66
C ASP A 94 -15.64 4.34 -0.58
N GLN A 95 -15.13 5.05 0.44
CA GLN A 95 -13.70 5.16 0.71
C GLN A 95 -13.22 4.04 1.65
N GLY A 96 -13.84 2.86 1.52
CA GLY A 96 -13.50 1.66 2.29
C GLY A 96 -12.16 1.06 1.87
N ALA A 97 -11.74 0.02 2.61
CA ALA A 97 -10.49 -0.70 2.35
C ALA A 97 -10.42 -1.31 0.94
N GLU A 98 -11.54 -1.78 0.38
CA GLU A 98 -11.61 -2.33 -0.97
C GLU A 98 -11.30 -1.26 -2.04
N ALA A 99 -11.85 -0.05 -1.91
CA ALA A 99 -11.61 1.04 -2.86
C ALA A 99 -10.19 1.62 -2.75
N ALA A 100 -9.67 1.74 -1.53
CA ALA A 100 -8.28 2.11 -1.28
C ALA A 100 -7.32 1.14 -1.99
N ARG A 101 -7.60 -0.16 -1.88
CA ARG A 101 -6.86 -1.21 -2.56
C ARG A 101 -6.95 -1.07 -4.08
N ASP A 102 -8.16 -0.98 -4.62
CA ASP A 102 -8.37 -0.91 -6.08
C ASP A 102 -7.61 0.28 -6.68
N TYR A 103 -7.66 1.43 -6.00
CA TYR A 103 -6.89 2.61 -6.38
C TYR A 103 -5.38 2.38 -6.33
N VAL A 104 -4.85 1.83 -5.22
CA VAL A 104 -3.41 1.56 -5.08
C VAL A 104 -2.93 0.54 -6.11
N GLN A 105 -3.67 -0.55 -6.32
CA GLN A 105 -3.34 -1.58 -7.31
C GLN A 105 -3.42 -1.00 -8.73
N GLY A 106 -4.41 -0.16 -9.04
CA GLY A 106 -4.54 0.52 -10.32
C GLY A 106 -3.39 1.48 -10.61
N VAL A 107 -2.99 2.32 -9.64
CA VAL A 107 -1.85 3.22 -9.81
C VAL A 107 -0.54 2.42 -9.96
N VAL A 108 -0.33 1.41 -9.13
CA VAL A 108 0.86 0.55 -9.23
C VAL A 108 0.89 -0.19 -10.57
N ALA A 109 -0.24 -0.76 -11.04
CA ALA A 109 -0.34 -1.43 -12.33
C ALA A 109 -0.01 -0.49 -13.50
N ALA A 110 -0.61 0.71 -13.53
CA ALA A 110 -0.36 1.69 -14.57
C ALA A 110 1.12 2.07 -14.68
N GLU A 111 1.79 2.21 -13.53
CA GLU A 111 3.22 2.52 -13.48
C GLU A 111 4.10 1.36 -13.93
N LEU A 112 3.74 0.13 -13.57
CA LEU A 112 4.45 -1.09 -14.00
C LEU A 112 4.32 -1.30 -15.51
N GLU A 113 3.13 -1.07 -16.08
CA GLU A 113 2.90 -1.10 -17.52
C GLU A 113 3.75 -0.04 -18.24
N GLY A 114 3.84 1.17 -17.67
CA GLY A 114 4.64 2.25 -18.23
C GLY A 114 6.16 2.01 -18.19
N MET A 115 6.66 1.33 -17.15
CA MET A 115 8.09 1.05 -16.98
C MET A 115 8.53 -0.32 -17.52
N GLY A 116 7.60 -1.25 -17.78
CA GLY A 116 7.89 -2.62 -18.20
C GLY A 116 8.66 -3.45 -17.16
N CYS A 117 8.42 -3.19 -15.87
CA CYS A 117 9.11 -3.88 -14.77
C CYS A 117 8.10 -4.60 -13.88
N ASP A 118 8.49 -5.77 -13.37
CA ASP A 118 7.64 -6.60 -12.50
C ASP A 118 8.15 -6.63 -11.05
N CYS A 119 8.92 -5.63 -10.60
CA CYS A 119 9.51 -5.60 -9.26
C CYS A 119 9.06 -4.37 -8.47
N ILE A 120 8.39 -4.62 -7.34
CA ILE A 120 7.83 -3.58 -6.46
C ILE A 120 8.40 -3.78 -5.06
N TRP A 121 8.62 -2.71 -4.30
CA TRP A 121 8.88 -2.76 -2.87
C TRP A 121 7.70 -2.16 -2.13
N LEU A 122 7.05 -2.93 -1.27
CA LEU A 122 5.91 -2.49 -0.47
C LEU A 122 6.41 -2.19 0.93
N VAL A 123 6.51 -0.91 1.28
CA VAL A 123 7.03 -0.46 2.56
C VAL A 123 5.89 0.04 3.43
N GLY A 124 5.67 -0.63 4.55
CA GLY A 124 4.60 -0.32 5.49
C GLY A 124 3.40 -1.27 5.37
N ARG A 125 2.61 -1.31 6.44
CA ARG A 125 1.41 -2.16 6.54
C ARG A 125 0.35 -1.86 5.47
N PRO A 126 -0.01 -0.60 5.17
CA PRO A 126 -0.99 -0.30 4.14
C PRO A 126 -0.47 -0.67 2.76
N ALA A 127 0.81 -0.46 2.45
CA ALA A 127 1.39 -0.90 1.18
C ALA A 127 1.21 -2.42 0.99
N LEU A 128 1.48 -3.20 2.04
CA LEU A 128 1.28 -4.66 2.05
C LEU A 128 -0.18 -5.08 1.92
N ARG A 129 -1.05 -4.51 2.77
CA ARG A 129 -2.46 -4.87 2.83
C ARG A 129 -3.22 -4.47 1.56
N PHE A 130 -2.93 -3.28 1.02
CA PHE A 130 -3.65 -2.74 -0.14
C PHE A 130 -3.05 -3.16 -1.47
N ALA A 131 -1.72 -3.30 -1.59
CA ALA A 131 -1.13 -3.74 -2.86
C ALA A 131 -1.07 -5.27 -2.99
N ALA A 132 -0.76 -6.01 -1.91
CA ALA A 132 -0.48 -7.45 -1.95
C ALA A 132 -1.48 -8.34 -1.21
N GLU A 133 -2.52 -7.78 -0.59
CA GLU A 133 -3.41 -8.52 0.34
C GLU A 133 -2.66 -9.29 1.43
N ALA A 134 -1.48 -8.80 1.80
CA ALA A 134 -0.60 -9.49 2.73
C ALA A 134 -0.52 -8.74 4.06
N ASP A 135 -0.27 -9.50 5.11
CA ASP A 135 -0.05 -8.99 6.46
C ASP A 135 1.45 -8.90 6.80
N GLU A 136 1.74 -8.36 8.00
CA GLU A 136 3.10 -8.25 8.52
C GLU A 136 3.85 -9.58 8.62
N SER A 137 3.14 -10.72 8.63
CA SER A 137 3.73 -12.06 8.57
C SER A 137 4.52 -12.32 7.29
N ALA A 138 4.21 -11.60 6.21
CA ALA A 138 4.91 -11.65 4.94
C ALA A 138 6.12 -10.70 4.87
N CYS A 139 6.34 -9.84 5.86
CA CYS A 139 7.50 -8.93 5.90
C CYS A 139 8.81 -9.69 5.66
N TYR A 140 9.73 -9.02 4.96
CA TYR A 140 11.04 -9.55 4.55
C TYR A 140 10.96 -10.74 3.59
N ARG A 141 9.84 -10.93 2.89
CA ARG A 141 9.70 -11.91 1.81
C ARG A 141 9.25 -11.25 0.52
N GLU A 142 9.62 -11.89 -0.58
CA GLU A 142 9.06 -11.58 -1.88
C GLU A 142 7.69 -12.27 -2.01
N LEU A 143 6.70 -11.50 -2.38
CA LEU A 143 5.34 -11.93 -2.71
C LEU A 143 5.17 -11.84 -4.22
N ALA A 144 4.69 -12.89 -4.85
CA ALA A 144 4.23 -12.80 -6.23
C ALA A 144 2.76 -12.38 -6.19
N ILE A 145 2.48 -11.17 -6.67
CA ILE A 145 1.15 -10.61 -6.80
C ILE A 145 0.72 -10.80 -8.26
N GLU A 146 -0.41 -11.46 -8.46
CA GLU A 146 -0.97 -11.65 -9.79
C GLU A 146 -1.33 -10.28 -10.41
N GLY A 147 -0.86 -10.01 -11.63
CA GLY A 147 -1.06 -8.73 -12.33
C GLY A 147 -0.08 -7.61 -11.99
N LEU A 148 0.59 -7.65 -10.84
CA LEU A 148 1.59 -6.63 -10.42
C LEU A 148 3.04 -7.17 -10.41
N GLY A 149 3.23 -8.49 -10.52
CA GLY A 149 4.55 -9.10 -10.53
C GLY A 149 5.05 -9.46 -9.14
N ARG A 150 6.29 -9.14 -8.80
CA ARG A 150 6.93 -9.49 -7.52
C ARG A 150 7.07 -8.27 -6.62
N ALA A 151 6.44 -8.34 -5.47
CA ALA A 151 6.53 -7.33 -4.43
C ALA A 151 7.42 -7.82 -3.27
N LEU A 152 8.47 -7.07 -2.95
CA LEU A 152 9.20 -7.25 -1.71
C LEU A 152 8.42 -6.60 -0.57
N ALA A 153 8.01 -7.41 0.40
CA ALA A 153 7.35 -6.95 1.61
C ALA A 153 8.36 -6.35 2.59
N ILE A 154 8.19 -5.08 2.93
CA ILE A 154 9.05 -4.32 3.81
C ILE A 154 8.17 -3.72 4.93
N PRO A 155 8.55 -3.86 6.20
CA PRO A 155 7.84 -3.16 7.28
C PRO A 155 8.01 -1.64 7.14
N GLY A 156 7.20 -0.86 7.88
CA GLY A 156 7.32 0.60 7.87
C GLY A 156 8.74 1.08 8.21
N LEU A 157 9.18 2.17 7.56
CA LEU A 157 10.53 2.72 7.74
C LEU A 157 10.83 3.06 9.19
N GLU A 158 9.83 3.52 9.96
CA GLU A 158 9.97 3.79 11.39
C GLU A 158 10.40 2.54 12.16
N ARG A 159 9.76 1.39 11.91
CA ARG A 159 10.11 0.12 12.56
C ARG A 159 11.51 -0.34 12.18
N LEU A 160 11.91 -0.13 10.92
CA LEU A 160 13.29 -0.39 10.49
C LEU A 160 14.27 0.50 11.24
N MET A 161 13.92 1.78 11.47
CA MET A 161 14.76 2.71 12.22
C MET A 161 14.90 2.32 13.70
N GLU A 162 13.80 1.93 14.35
CA GLU A 162 13.80 1.52 15.75
C GLU A 162 14.62 0.24 15.99
N GLN A 163 14.58 -0.71 15.05
CA GLN A 163 15.17 -2.03 15.22
C GLN A 163 16.25 -2.33 14.17
N PRO A 164 17.55 -2.22 14.51
CA PRO A 164 18.63 -2.53 13.57
C PRO A 164 18.60 -3.99 13.08
N ALA A 165 18.09 -4.92 13.89
CA ALA A 165 17.88 -6.32 13.49
C ALA A 165 16.90 -6.45 12.32
N SER A 166 15.86 -5.61 12.27
CA SER A 166 14.88 -5.58 11.18
C SER A 166 15.50 -5.12 9.85
N LYS A 167 16.45 -4.18 9.90
CA LYS A 167 17.24 -3.79 8.72
C LYS A 167 18.09 -4.95 8.19
N ALA A 168 18.70 -5.74 9.07
CA ALA A 168 19.51 -6.88 8.67
C ALA A 168 18.69 -7.97 7.97
N GLU A 169 17.48 -8.25 8.47
CA GLU A 169 16.53 -9.18 7.83
C GLU A 169 16.07 -8.67 6.47
N LEU A 170 15.66 -7.40 6.40
CA LEU A 170 15.34 -6.75 5.13
C LEU A 170 16.51 -6.83 4.15
N TRP A 171 17.72 -6.58 4.62
CA TRP A 171 18.92 -6.63 3.79
C TRP A 171 19.24 -8.04 3.28
N ARG A 172 18.95 -9.09 4.05
CA ARG A 172 19.05 -10.48 3.56
C ARG A 172 18.00 -10.75 2.47
N ALA A 173 16.77 -10.30 2.65
CA ALA A 173 15.70 -10.43 1.67
C ALA A 173 16.04 -9.66 0.37
N LEU A 174 16.52 -8.42 0.50
CA LEU A 174 17.02 -7.60 -0.59
C LEU A 174 18.16 -8.28 -1.34
N ARG A 175 19.19 -8.78 -0.65
CA ARG A 175 20.31 -9.49 -1.30
C ARG A 175 19.88 -10.73 -2.07
N ARG A 176 18.84 -11.44 -1.59
CA ARG A 176 18.27 -12.59 -2.29
C ARG A 176 17.55 -12.19 -3.57
N SER A 177 16.88 -11.04 -3.53
CA SER A 177 16.07 -10.48 -4.63
C SER A 177 16.88 -9.63 -5.61
N MET A 178 18.05 -9.13 -5.18
CA MET A 178 18.97 -8.27 -5.95
C MET A 178 19.29 -8.77 -7.36
N PRO A 179 19.57 -10.07 -7.58
CA PRO A 179 19.84 -10.55 -8.93
C PRO A 179 18.69 -10.25 -9.88
N ARG A 180 17.44 -10.23 -9.42
CA ARG A 180 16.25 -10.17 -10.28
C ARG A 180 16.09 -8.83 -11.00
N TRP A 181 16.26 -7.72 -10.28
CA TRP A 181 16.15 -6.38 -10.84
C TRP A 181 17.50 -5.82 -11.33
N ASN A 182 18.59 -6.53 -11.07
CA ASN A 182 19.92 -6.22 -11.57
C ASN A 182 20.32 -7.08 -12.80
N ILE A 183 19.44 -7.98 -13.28
CA ILE A 183 19.58 -8.65 -14.59
C ILE A 183 19.20 -7.60 -15.65
N GLY A 184 20.18 -6.81 -16.05
CA GLY A 184 19.97 -5.71 -17.00
C GLY A 184 21.08 -4.68 -16.90
N SER A 185 22.33 -5.11 -17.04
CA SER A 185 23.41 -4.28 -17.55
C SER A 185 24.04 -4.99 -18.72
#